data_AF-A0A5R8YZB5-F1
#
_entry.id   AF-A0A5R8YZB5-F1
#
_cell.length_a   1.000
_cell.length_b   1.000
_cell.length_c   1.000
_cell.angle_alpha   90.00
_cell.angle_beta   90.00
_cell.angle_gamma   90.00
#
_symmetry.space_group_name_H-M   'P 1'
#
loop_
_entity.id
_entity.type
_entity.pdbx_description
1 polymer ?
#
loop_
_entity_poly.entity_id
_entity_poly.type
_entity_poly.pdbx_seq_one_letter_code
_entity_poly.pdbx_strand_id
1 'polypeptide(L)'
;MPAPSPSEQDIRCSFCSKSKTEVNKMVAGPGVYICDECVGLCGEIIAAEFAKSAQSAEAAQSAEGAQSAEAAPEIPYAESMTDEQILEFLPRIAAVGAQVEDNLRVWVQRLRDRGVTWARIGAALGITRQSAWERFSGEE
;
A
#
# COMPACT_ATOMS: atom_id res chain seq x y z
N MET A 1 -11.51 45.76 2.01
CA MET A 1 -11.44 44.36 2.49
C MET A 1 -11.01 43.50 1.31
N PRO A 2 -9.82 42.88 1.31
CA PRO A 2 -9.40 42.03 0.21
C PRO A 2 -10.04 40.64 0.34
N ALA A 3 -10.53 40.10 -0.77
CA ALA A 3 -11.06 38.74 -0.88
C ALA A 3 -9.93 37.69 -0.81
N PRO A 4 -10.18 36.48 -0.26
CA PRO A 4 -9.16 35.44 -0.18
C PRO A 4 -8.88 34.84 -1.58
N SER A 5 -7.60 34.59 -1.85
CA SER A 5 -7.06 33.94 -3.05
C SER A 5 -7.49 32.46 -3.16
N PRO A 6 -7.75 31.90 -4.36
CA PRO A 6 -8.38 30.59 -4.55
C PRO A 6 -7.43 29.36 -4.45
N SER A 7 -6.28 29.45 -3.78
CA SER A 7 -5.22 28.44 -3.90
C SER A 7 -5.19 27.31 -2.84
N GLU A 8 -6.15 27.24 -1.91
CA GLU A 8 -6.24 26.17 -0.90
C GLU A 8 -7.64 25.53 -0.77
N GLN A 9 -8.58 25.88 -1.67
CA GLN A 9 -10.03 25.66 -1.43
C GLN A 9 -10.68 24.48 -2.17
N ASP A 10 -9.96 23.64 -2.90
CA ASP A 10 -10.64 22.61 -3.72
C ASP A 10 -10.03 21.20 -3.65
N ILE A 11 -9.48 20.81 -2.49
CA ILE A 11 -9.25 19.39 -2.22
C ILE A 11 -10.61 18.76 -1.89
N ARG A 12 -11.15 18.04 -2.87
CA ARG A 12 -12.43 17.32 -2.76
C ARG A 12 -12.24 15.82 -2.84
N CYS A 13 -13.05 15.08 -2.12
CA CYS A 13 -13.15 13.64 -2.25
C CYS A 13 -13.61 13.27 -3.68
N SER A 14 -12.89 12.37 -4.33
CA SER A 14 -13.22 11.90 -5.69
C SER A 14 -14.52 11.09 -5.76
N PHE A 15 -15.04 10.62 -4.62
CA PHE A 15 -16.23 9.76 -4.55
C PHE A 15 -17.50 10.51 -4.16
N CYS A 16 -17.44 11.36 -3.12
CA CYS A 16 -18.60 12.11 -2.63
C CYS A 16 -18.56 13.61 -2.97
N SER A 17 -17.47 14.09 -3.60
CA SER A 17 -17.26 15.49 -3.98
C SER A 17 -17.28 16.51 -2.83
N LYS A 18 -17.29 16.05 -1.57
CA LYS A 18 -17.18 16.88 -0.37
C LYS A 18 -15.77 17.47 -0.27
N SER A 19 -15.70 18.72 0.18
CA SER A 19 -14.44 19.43 0.42
C SER A 19 -13.75 18.96 1.71
N LYS A 20 -12.46 19.29 1.86
CA LYS A 20 -11.69 19.02 3.09
C LYS A 20 -12.31 19.59 4.37
N THR A 21 -13.06 20.68 4.27
CA THR A 21 -13.72 21.32 5.41
C THR A 21 -15.00 20.60 5.85
N GLU A 22 -15.57 19.74 5.01
CA GLU A 22 -16.81 19.01 5.29
C GLU A 22 -16.58 17.59 5.83
N VAL A 23 -15.33 17.15 5.90
CA VAL A 23 -14.96 15.79 6.31
C VAL A 23 -13.92 15.83 7.43
N ASN A 24 -13.95 14.85 8.33
CA ASN A 24 -13.07 14.84 9.48
C ASN A 24 -11.64 14.46 9.08
N LYS A 25 -11.49 13.50 8.16
CA LYS A 25 -10.19 13.10 7.61
C LYS A 25 -10.27 12.87 6.11
N MET A 26 -9.19 13.23 5.41
CA MET A 26 -9.03 12.97 3.99
C MET A 26 -7.65 12.37 3.72
N VAL A 27 -7.64 11.25 3.02
CA VAL A 27 -6.46 10.52 2.59
C VAL A 27 -6.13 10.95 1.16
N ALA A 28 -4.89 11.36 0.93
CA ALA A 28 -4.39 11.77 -0.38
C ALA A 28 -3.51 10.66 -0.98
N GLY A 29 -3.87 10.23 -2.19
CA GLY A 29 -3.06 9.36 -3.04
C GLY A 29 -2.60 10.09 -4.31
N PRO A 30 -1.75 9.48 -5.15
CA PRO A 30 -1.36 10.05 -6.44
C PRO A 30 -2.59 10.27 -7.33
N GLY A 31 -3.04 11.52 -7.48
CA GLY A 31 -4.16 11.90 -8.34
C GLY A 31 -5.55 11.55 -7.81
N VAL A 32 -5.70 11.12 -6.54
CA VAL A 32 -6.99 10.73 -5.97
C VAL A 32 -7.09 11.14 -4.49
N TYR A 33 -8.30 11.51 -4.06
CA TYR A 33 -8.59 11.85 -2.67
C TYR A 33 -9.83 11.09 -2.19
N ILE A 34 -9.77 10.54 -0.98
CA ILE A 34 -10.90 9.83 -0.36
C ILE A 34 -11.08 10.29 1.09
N CYS A 35 -12.33 10.53 1.50
CA CYS A 35 -12.67 10.90 2.87
C CYS A 35 -12.97 9.69 3.76
N ASP A 36 -12.96 9.90 5.08
CA ASP A 36 -13.22 8.85 6.07
C ASP A 36 -14.61 8.20 5.92
N GLU A 37 -15.64 8.98 5.57
CA GLU A 37 -17.00 8.47 5.34
C GLU A 37 -17.05 7.51 4.15
N CYS A 38 -16.39 7.86 3.03
CA CYS A 38 -16.33 6.96 1.87
C CYS A 38 -15.52 5.70 2.17
N VAL A 39 -14.44 5.80 2.96
CA VAL A 39 -13.68 4.62 3.39
C VAL A 39 -14.55 3.70 4.27
N GLY A 40 -15.33 4.27 5.20
CA GLY A 40 -16.27 3.52 6.03
C GLY A 40 -17.32 2.79 5.20
N LEU A 41 -17.99 3.51 4.30
CA LEU A 41 -19.01 2.94 3.42
C LEU A 41 -18.47 1.84 2.52
N CYS A 42 -17.30 2.04 1.91
CA CYS A 42 -16.63 0.99 1.14
C CYS A 42 -16.30 -0.23 2.01
N GLY A 43 -15.85 -0.02 3.25
CA GLY A 43 -15.57 -1.09 4.20
C GLY A 43 -16.81 -1.93 4.54
N GLU A 44 -17.96 -1.29 4.76
CA GLU A 44 -19.22 -1.96 5.03
C GLU A 44 -19.70 -2.80 3.84
N ILE A 45 -19.65 -2.23 2.63
CA ILE A 45 -20.04 -2.94 1.40
C ILE A 45 -19.15 -4.18 1.18
N ILE A 46 -17.84 -4.01 1.32
CA ILE A 46 -16.87 -5.11 1.15
C ILE A 46 -17.09 -6.19 2.21
N ALA A 47 -17.28 -5.81 3.47
CA ALA A 47 -17.55 -6.76 4.55
C ALA A 47 -18.86 -7.55 4.33
N ALA A 48 -19.91 -6.87 3.84
CA ALA A 48 -21.17 -7.52 3.50
C ALA A 48 -21.01 -8.53 2.35
N GLU A 49 -20.22 -8.21 1.33
CA GLU A 49 -19.92 -9.14 0.23
C GLU A 49 -19.11 -10.35 0.72
N PHE A 50 -18.08 -10.15 1.55
CA PHE A 50 -17.34 -11.26 2.17
C PHE A 50 -18.24 -12.16 3.03
N ALA A 51 -19.14 -11.58 3.82
CA ALA A 51 -20.09 -12.35 4.63
C ALA A 51 -21.09 -13.13 3.76
N LYS A 52 -21.51 -12.57 2.62
CA LYS A 52 -22.42 -13.22 1.67
C LYS A 52 -21.73 -14.33 0.87
N SER A 53 -20.46 -14.14 0.52
CA SER A 53 -19.61 -15.17 -0.08
C SER A 53 -19.28 -16.30 0.90
N ALA A 54 -19.09 -15.99 2.19
CA ALA A 54 -18.92 -16.99 3.25
C ALA A 54 -20.20 -17.82 3.47
N GLN A 55 -21.38 -17.19 3.47
CA GLN A 55 -22.67 -17.88 3.56
C GLN A 55 -22.97 -18.80 2.37
N SER A 56 -22.31 -18.57 1.24
CA SER A 56 -22.38 -19.47 0.08
C SER A 56 -21.35 -20.62 0.15
N ALA A 57 -20.37 -20.54 1.05
CA ALA A 57 -19.31 -21.52 1.27
C ALA A 57 -19.50 -22.38 2.54
N GLU A 58 -20.41 -22.02 3.44
CA GLU A 58 -20.68 -22.72 4.72
C GLU A 58 -21.26 -24.16 4.59
N ALA A 59 -21.43 -24.70 3.36
CA ALA A 59 -21.69 -26.12 3.14
C ALA A 59 -20.42 -27.00 3.15
N ALA A 60 -19.22 -26.42 3.14
CA ALA A 60 -17.98 -27.18 3.16
C ALA A 60 -16.91 -26.40 3.93
N GLN A 61 -16.54 -26.89 5.11
CA GLN A 61 -15.19 -26.83 5.73
C GLN A 61 -15.30 -26.71 7.24
N SER A 62 -15.60 -27.85 7.87
CA SER A 62 -14.90 -28.20 9.10
C SER A 62 -13.53 -28.72 8.68
N ALA A 63 -12.48 -28.14 9.26
CA ALA A 63 -11.21 -28.75 9.68
C ALA A 63 -9.96 -27.97 9.25
N GLU A 64 -9.16 -27.64 10.28
CA GLU A 64 -7.69 -27.51 10.30
C GLU A 64 -7.10 -26.21 9.70
N GLY A 65 -6.38 -25.32 10.39
CA GLY A 65 -5.68 -25.42 11.68
C GLY A 65 -4.23 -25.87 11.52
N ALA A 66 -3.31 -24.98 11.10
CA ALA A 66 -1.88 -25.06 11.41
C ALA A 66 -1.16 -23.74 11.06
N GLN A 67 -0.43 -23.20 12.03
CA GLN A 67 0.33 -21.96 11.93
C GLN A 67 1.83 -22.22 11.67
N SER A 68 2.40 -21.38 10.81
CA SER A 68 3.80 -20.88 10.78
C SER A 68 4.91 -21.79 10.23
N ALA A 69 5.36 -21.48 9.01
CA ALA A 69 6.76 -21.22 8.66
C ALA A 69 6.79 -20.44 7.32
N GLU A 70 7.73 -19.50 7.18
CA GLU A 70 8.04 -18.72 5.97
C GLU A 70 6.88 -17.90 5.37
N ALA A 71 6.89 -16.58 5.62
CA ALA A 71 5.93 -15.61 5.10
C ALA A 71 6.10 -15.40 3.58
N ALA A 72 5.88 -16.45 2.79
CA ALA A 72 5.39 -16.26 1.45
C ALA A 72 4.04 -15.53 1.59
N PRO A 73 3.85 -14.38 0.92
CA PRO A 73 2.53 -13.76 0.90
C PRO A 73 1.56 -14.81 0.35
N GLU A 74 0.53 -15.15 1.11
CA GLU A 74 -0.59 -15.93 0.58
C GLU A 74 -1.17 -15.10 -0.56
N ILE A 75 -0.89 -15.50 -1.80
CA ILE A 75 -1.43 -14.84 -2.98
C ILE A 75 -2.89 -15.27 -3.03
N PRO A 76 -3.84 -14.39 -2.67
CA PRO A 76 -5.24 -14.75 -2.74
C PRO A 76 -5.52 -15.08 -4.20
N TYR A 77 -6.19 -16.20 -4.46
CA TYR A 77 -6.62 -16.66 -5.80
C TYR A 77 -5.57 -17.37 -6.67
N ALA A 78 -4.32 -17.60 -6.23
CA ALA A 78 -3.31 -18.28 -7.06
C ALA A 78 -3.75 -19.66 -7.59
N GLU A 79 -4.53 -20.43 -6.81
CA GLU A 79 -5.05 -21.74 -7.21
C GLU A 79 -6.20 -21.66 -8.24
N SER A 80 -6.80 -20.47 -8.41
CA SER A 80 -7.96 -20.24 -9.28
C SER A 80 -7.62 -19.48 -10.57
N MET A 81 -6.36 -19.09 -10.75
CA MET A 81 -5.90 -18.32 -11.90
C MET A 81 -5.13 -19.21 -12.87
N THR A 82 -5.21 -18.91 -14.16
CA THR A 82 -4.36 -19.57 -15.18
C THR A 82 -2.98 -18.91 -15.23
N ASP A 83 -2.00 -19.62 -15.80
CA ASP A 83 -0.64 -19.10 -15.98
C ASP A 83 -0.66 -17.78 -16.77
N GLU A 84 -1.48 -17.67 -17.82
CA GLU A 84 -1.62 -16.43 -18.61
C GLU A 84 -2.10 -15.27 -17.75
N GLN A 85 -3.09 -15.50 -16.88
CA GLN A 85 -3.59 -14.45 -15.99
C GLN A 85 -2.47 -13.98 -15.05
N ILE A 86 -1.72 -14.92 -14.44
CA ILE A 86 -0.59 -14.59 -13.58
C ILE A 86 0.44 -13.71 -14.33
N LEU A 87 0.78 -14.09 -15.57
CA LEU A 87 1.70 -13.32 -16.41
C LEU A 87 1.18 -11.90 -16.70
N GLU A 88 -0.12 -11.72 -16.87
CA GLU A 88 -0.73 -10.38 -17.05
C GLU A 88 -0.65 -9.53 -15.77
N PHE A 89 -0.67 -10.13 -14.57
CA PHE A 89 -0.56 -9.40 -13.30
C PHE A 89 0.87 -9.03 -12.93
N LEU A 90 1.87 -9.80 -13.35
CA LEU A 90 3.28 -9.59 -12.98
C LEU A 90 3.80 -8.16 -13.23
N PRO A 91 3.55 -7.50 -14.39
CA PRO A 91 4.01 -6.14 -14.62
C PRO A 91 3.48 -5.13 -13.59
N ARG A 92 2.24 -5.33 -13.12
CA ARG A 92 1.62 -4.46 -12.10
C ARG A 92 2.29 -4.65 -10.75
N ILE A 93 2.57 -5.89 -10.36
CA ILE A 93 3.28 -6.19 -9.10
C ILE A 93 4.71 -5.64 -9.15
N ALA A 94 5.41 -5.82 -10.28
CA ALA A 94 6.73 -5.25 -10.48
C ALA A 94 6.74 -3.72 -10.37
N ALA A 95 5.73 -3.04 -10.92
CA ALA A 95 5.59 -1.59 -10.79
C ALA A 95 5.39 -1.14 -9.34
N VAL A 96 4.58 -1.87 -8.56
CA VAL A 96 4.44 -1.61 -7.11
C VAL A 96 5.77 -1.84 -6.39
N GLY A 97 6.48 -2.92 -6.71
CA GLY A 97 7.82 -3.19 -6.18
C GLY A 97 8.80 -2.04 -6.43
N ALA A 98 8.85 -1.54 -7.67
CA ALA A 98 9.67 -0.40 -8.04
C ALA A 98 9.32 0.87 -7.24
N GLN A 99 8.03 1.16 -7.07
CA GLN A 99 7.58 2.31 -6.27
C GLN A 99 8.00 2.21 -4.79
N VAL A 100 7.91 1.01 -4.20
CA VAL A 100 8.38 0.77 -2.82
C VAL A 100 9.89 0.99 -2.72
N GLU A 101 10.64 0.51 -3.71
CA GLU A 101 12.09 0.72 -3.78
C GLU A 101 12.47 2.20 -3.89
N ASP A 102 11.79 2.97 -4.74
CA ASP A 102 12.01 4.41 -4.88
C ASP A 102 11.74 5.16 -3.57
N ASN A 103 10.65 4.80 -2.88
CA ASN A 103 10.33 5.37 -1.58
C ASN A 103 11.43 5.03 -0.55
N LEU A 104 11.87 3.77 -0.52
CA LEU A 104 12.94 3.34 0.38
C LEU A 104 14.24 4.11 0.14
N ARG A 105 14.61 4.37 -1.12
CA ARG A 105 15.77 5.23 -1.47
C ARG A 105 15.66 6.63 -0.88
N VAL A 106 14.49 7.27 -0.96
CA VAL A 106 14.26 8.61 -0.37
C VAL A 106 14.49 8.60 1.15
N TRP A 107 14.00 7.58 1.85
CA TRP A 107 14.21 7.44 3.29
C TRP A 107 15.67 7.19 3.65
N VAL A 108 16.35 6.32 2.89
CA VAL A 108 17.77 6.04 3.09
C VAL A 108 18.60 7.30 2.86
N GLN A 109 18.33 8.07 1.81
CA GLN A 109 19.03 9.32 1.55
C GLN A 109 18.86 10.31 2.71
N ARG A 110 17.63 10.48 3.22
CA ARG A 110 17.36 11.32 4.39
C ARG A 110 18.11 10.85 5.65
N LEU A 111 18.31 9.53 5.84
CA LEU A 111 19.13 9.01 6.94
C LEU A 111 20.61 9.31 6.72
N ARG A 112 21.09 9.22 5.47
CA ARG A 112 22.47 9.55 5.09
C ARG A 112 22.79 11.03 5.28
N ASP A 113 21.88 11.93 4.92
CA ASP A 113 22.02 13.38 5.14
C ASP A 113 22.13 13.72 6.63
N ARG A 114 21.53 12.89 7.50
CA ARG A 114 21.62 13.01 8.97
C ARG A 114 22.86 12.33 9.56
N GLY A 115 23.78 11.84 8.73
CA GLY A 115 25.03 11.21 9.16
C GLY A 115 24.89 9.77 9.64
N VAL A 116 23.76 9.09 9.41
CA VAL A 116 23.59 7.68 9.81
C VAL A 116 24.48 6.78 8.94
N THR A 117 25.21 5.86 9.57
CA THR A 117 26.15 4.97 8.86
C THR A 117 25.44 3.87 8.09
N TRP A 118 26.05 3.41 6.99
CA TRP A 118 25.57 2.27 6.21
C TRP A 118 25.41 0.99 7.03
N ALA A 119 26.22 0.81 8.08
CA ALA A 119 26.12 -0.36 8.96
C ALA A 119 24.80 -0.36 9.74
N ARG A 120 24.36 0.82 10.21
CA ARG A 120 23.11 0.98 10.96
C ARG A 120 21.90 0.90 10.04
N ILE A 121 21.99 1.43 8.82
CA ILE A 121 20.94 1.32 7.80
C ILE A 121 20.76 -0.14 7.39
N GLY A 122 21.85 -0.86 7.09
CA GLY A 122 21.80 -2.29 6.76
C GLY A 122 21.20 -3.13 7.89
N ALA A 123 21.62 -2.90 9.14
CA ALA A 123 21.06 -3.58 10.30
C ALA A 123 19.54 -3.36 10.46
N ALA A 124 19.03 -2.15 10.18
CA ALA A 124 17.60 -1.86 10.22
C ALA A 124 16.80 -2.53 9.10
N LEU A 125 17.44 -2.77 7.94
CA LEU A 125 16.85 -3.45 6.79
C LEU A 125 17.08 -4.97 6.81
N GLY A 126 17.74 -5.51 7.83
CA GLY A 126 18.07 -6.95 7.92
C GLY A 126 19.12 -7.42 6.89
N ILE A 127 19.92 -6.50 6.34
CA ILE A 127 20.95 -6.80 5.33
C ILE A 127 22.35 -6.37 5.79
N THR A 128 23.39 -6.83 5.10
CA THR A 128 24.76 -6.46 5.43
C THR A 128 25.04 -4.98 5.10
N ARG A 129 26.07 -4.39 5.73
CA ARG A 129 26.56 -3.04 5.40
C ARG A 129 26.88 -2.91 3.91
N GLN A 130 27.51 -3.93 3.32
CA GLN A 130 27.90 -3.94 1.92
C GLN A 130 26.66 -3.92 1.02
N SER A 131 25.69 -4.81 1.27
CA SER A 131 24.43 -4.86 0.52
C SER A 131 23.64 -3.54 0.61
N ALA A 132 23.65 -2.88 1.77
CA ALA A 132 23.04 -1.57 1.93
C ALA A 132 23.77 -0.46 1.17
N TRP A 133 25.10 -0.53 1.08
CA TRP A 133 25.88 0.43 0.30
C TRP A 133 25.64 0.22 -1.19
N GLU A 134 25.83 -1.00 -1.72
CA GLU A 134 25.63 -1.32 -3.14
C GLU A 134 24.23 -0.95 -3.64
N ARG A 135 23.19 -1.15 -2.81
CA ARG A 135 21.80 -0.88 -3.20
C ARG A 135 21.42 0.61 -3.18
N PHE A 136 22.06 1.42 -2.35
CA PHE A 136 21.58 2.78 -2.03
C PHE A 136 22.64 3.90 -2.12
N SER A 137 23.91 3.60 -2.38
CA SER A 137 24.97 4.61 -2.46
C SER A 137 24.86 5.48 -3.72
N GLY A 138 24.16 5.02 -4.75
CA GLY A 138 24.04 5.72 -6.03
C GLY A 138 25.28 5.61 -6.92
N GLU A 139 26.17 4.66 -6.66
CA GLU A 139 27.26 4.29 -7.60
C GLU A 139 26.76 3.21 -8.58
N GLU A 140 26.08 3.66 -9.63
CA GLU A 140 26.18 3.08 -10.98
C GLU A 140 26.69 4.17 -11.93
#